data_AF-A0AA39QGY2-F1
#
_entry.id   AF-A0AA39QGY2-F1
#
_cell.length_a   1.000
_cell.length_b   1.000
_cell.length_c   1.000
_cell.angle_alpha   90.00
_cell.angle_beta   90.00
_cell.angle_gamma   90.00
#
_symmetry.space_group_name_H-M   'P 1'
#
loop_
_entity.id
_entity.type
_entity.pdbx_description
1 polymer ?
#
loop_
_entity_poly.entity_id
_entity_poly.type
_entity_poly.pdbx_seq_one_letter_code
_entity_poly.pdbx_strand_id
1 'polypeptide(L)'
;NVVRTINELPKDYSGSIKIILNDHNPMVICHNLMILSILSIIPDIEEGAEHALHLWYSVFQPMSYQTCILPHICESDALTKLSEMPAHLTPLTTLCTNLSSNTVNIFLSQLSSPLDPTLAHTSLNNIMNTPERANYCNLYYETISPSHRVAFERWQSFGLILPFGANNTHIAIPNKWLFLGGHLMLND
;
A
#
# COMPACT_ATOMS: atom_id res chain seq x y z
N ASN A 1 -1.80 -8.27 -13.46
CA ASN A 1 -2.79 -8.60 -14.50
C ASN A 1 -3.84 -7.51 -14.72
N VAL A 2 -4.58 -7.04 -13.70
CA VAL A 2 -5.64 -6.02 -13.88
C VAL A 2 -5.16 -4.74 -14.59
N VAL A 3 -4.08 -4.11 -14.11
CA VAL A 3 -3.53 -2.87 -14.72
C VAL A 3 -3.17 -3.06 -16.19
N ARG A 4 -2.52 -4.18 -16.51
CA ARG A 4 -2.13 -4.52 -17.89
C ARG A 4 -3.36 -4.69 -18.78
N THR A 5 -4.37 -5.41 -18.32
CA THR A 5 -5.62 -5.63 -19.08
C THR A 5 -6.33 -4.31 -19.39
N ILE A 6 -6.38 -3.38 -18.43
CA ILE A 6 -6.99 -2.05 -18.65
C ILE A 6 -6.16 -1.24 -19.65
N ASN A 7 -4.83 -1.25 -19.52
CA ASN A 7 -3.93 -0.51 -20.40
C ASN A 7 -3.87 -1.07 -21.84
N GLU A 8 -4.27 -2.33 -22.04
CA GLU A 8 -4.34 -2.98 -23.35
C GLU A 8 -5.69 -2.75 -24.07
N LEU A 9 -6.64 -2.04 -23.45
CA LEU A 9 -7.90 -1.69 -24.11
C LEU A 9 -7.66 -0.71 -25.28
N PRO A 10 -8.48 -0.80 -26.35
CA PRO A 10 -8.43 0.17 -27.44
C PRO A 10 -8.65 1.61 -26.93
N LYS A 11 -7.95 2.58 -27.53
CA LYS A 11 -8.05 4.00 -27.14
C LYS A 11 -9.46 4.60 -27.32
N ASP A 12 -10.24 4.01 -28.21
CA ASP A 12 -11.62 4.36 -28.54
C ASP A 12 -12.65 3.54 -27.75
N TYR A 13 -12.22 2.74 -26.77
CA TYR A 13 -13.13 2.02 -25.89
C TYR A 13 -13.98 2.99 -25.07
N SER A 14 -15.30 2.98 -25.29
CA SER A 14 -16.27 3.83 -24.60
C SER A 14 -17.21 3.07 -23.66
N GLY A 15 -16.89 1.79 -23.37
CA GLY A 15 -17.71 0.93 -22.53
C GLY A 15 -17.47 1.16 -21.03
N SER A 16 -18.26 0.48 -20.20
CA SER A 16 -18.03 0.41 -18.76
C SER A 16 -17.19 -0.80 -18.39
N ILE A 17 -16.19 -0.60 -17.54
CA ILE A 17 -15.32 -1.67 -17.04
C ILE A 17 -15.77 -2.04 -15.63
N LYS A 18 -16.13 -3.31 -15.44
CA LYS A 18 -16.44 -3.87 -14.12
C LYS A 18 -15.26 -4.70 -13.63
N ILE A 19 -14.60 -4.24 -12.58
CA ILE A 19 -13.49 -4.95 -11.93
C ILE A 19 -14.01 -5.62 -10.66
N ILE A 20 -13.71 -6.91 -10.51
CA ILE A 20 -14.02 -7.66 -9.29
C ILE A 20 -12.69 -8.00 -8.64
N LEU A 21 -12.43 -7.40 -7.48
CA LEU A 21 -11.30 -7.72 -6.63
C LEU A 21 -11.80 -8.63 -5.52
N ASN A 22 -11.36 -9.88 -5.53
CA ASN A 22 -11.70 -10.86 -4.51
C ASN A 22 -10.41 -11.52 -4.01
N ASP A 23 -10.28 -11.63 -2.70
CA ASP A 23 -9.16 -12.30 -2.05
C ASP A 23 -9.68 -13.05 -0.81
N HIS A 24 -9.00 -14.14 -0.44
CA HIS A 24 -9.34 -14.85 0.79
C HIS A 24 -8.76 -14.16 2.03
N ASN A 25 -7.64 -13.47 1.89
CA ASN A 25 -6.97 -12.77 2.97
C ASN A 25 -7.64 -11.39 3.21
N PRO A 26 -8.26 -11.16 4.38
CA PRO A 26 -8.89 -9.88 4.69
C PRO A 26 -7.94 -8.69 4.60
N MET A 27 -6.66 -8.87 4.92
CA MET A 27 -5.67 -7.79 4.84
C MET A 27 -5.41 -7.34 3.41
N VAL A 28 -5.42 -8.26 2.45
CA VAL A 28 -5.26 -7.91 1.03
C VAL A 28 -6.46 -7.09 0.56
N ILE A 29 -7.67 -7.43 1.00
CA ILE A 29 -8.88 -6.65 0.72
C ILE A 29 -8.75 -5.24 1.33
N CYS A 30 -8.40 -5.15 2.62
CA CYS A 30 -8.23 -3.88 3.34
C CYS A 30 -7.18 -2.99 2.66
N HIS A 31 -6.05 -3.57 2.25
CA HIS A 31 -4.96 -2.86 1.59
C HIS A 31 -5.36 -2.35 0.21
N ASN A 32 -6.01 -3.18 -0.61
CA ASN A 32 -6.55 -2.76 -1.90
C ASN A 32 -7.58 -1.64 -1.75
N LEU A 33 -8.46 -1.74 -0.75
CA LEU A 33 -9.43 -0.69 -0.44
C LEU A 33 -8.73 0.63 -0.12
N MET A 34 -7.69 0.60 0.72
CA MET A 34 -6.92 1.79 1.06
C MET A 34 -6.21 2.41 -0.13
N ILE A 35 -5.59 1.60 -1.00
CA ILE A 35 -4.96 2.10 -2.23
C ILE A 35 -5.99 2.82 -3.11
N LEU A 36 -7.15 2.19 -3.34
CA LEU A 36 -8.22 2.80 -4.15
C LEU A 36 -8.78 4.08 -3.52
N SER A 37 -8.91 4.13 -2.19
CA SER A 37 -9.31 5.34 -1.47
C SER A 37 -8.29 6.46 -1.61
N ILE A 38 -6.99 6.19 -1.48
CA ILE A 38 -5.93 7.20 -1.67
C ILE A 38 -5.98 7.79 -3.08
N LEU A 39 -6.07 6.94 -4.09
CA LEU A 39 -6.13 7.36 -5.50
C LEU A 39 -7.41 8.13 -5.85
N SER A 40 -8.43 8.05 -4.99
CA SER A 40 -9.73 8.70 -5.17
C SER A 40 -9.81 10.07 -4.48
N ILE A 41 -9.17 10.23 -3.32
CA ILE A 41 -9.28 11.45 -2.51
C ILE A 41 -8.24 12.51 -2.85
N ILE A 42 -7.08 12.13 -3.42
CA ILE A 42 -6.04 13.09 -3.82
C ILE A 42 -6.28 13.53 -5.27
N PRO A 43 -6.55 14.82 -5.53
CA PRO A 43 -6.79 15.30 -6.90
C PRO A 43 -5.53 15.28 -7.78
N ASP A 44 -4.36 15.53 -7.18
CA ASP A 44 -3.09 15.46 -7.88
C ASP A 44 -2.68 13.99 -8.09
N ILE A 45 -2.52 13.62 -9.37
CA ILE A 45 -2.26 12.24 -9.77
C ILE A 45 -0.89 11.77 -9.29
N GLU A 46 0.12 12.65 -9.31
CA GLU A 46 1.49 12.30 -8.93
C GLU A 46 1.58 12.09 -7.41
N GLU A 47 0.99 12.99 -6.63
CA GLU A 47 0.91 12.88 -5.16
C GLU A 47 0.07 11.67 -4.73
N GLY A 48 -1.06 11.41 -5.41
CA GLY A 48 -1.87 10.21 -5.23
C GLY A 48 -1.08 8.93 -5.45
N ALA A 49 -0.36 8.86 -6.57
CA ALA A 49 0.49 7.73 -6.91
C ALA A 49 1.63 7.53 -5.91
N GLU A 50 2.26 8.60 -5.43
CA GLU A 50 3.33 8.54 -4.43
C GLU A 50 2.84 7.96 -3.09
N HIS A 51 1.70 8.45 -2.57
CA HIS A 51 1.14 7.92 -1.33
C HIS A 51 0.66 6.47 -1.50
N ALA A 52 0.05 6.12 -2.64
CA ALA A 52 -0.33 4.76 -2.95
C ALA A 52 0.89 3.82 -3.04
N LEU A 53 2.00 4.28 -3.64
CA LEU A 53 3.26 3.55 -3.72
C LEU A 53 3.85 3.28 -2.32
N HIS A 54 3.84 4.29 -1.45
CA HIS A 54 4.29 4.12 -0.05
C HIS A 54 3.41 3.14 0.71
N LEU A 55 2.09 3.25 0.56
CA LEU A 55 1.15 2.29 1.14
C LEU A 55 1.40 0.86 0.64
N TRP A 56 1.78 0.70 -0.64
CA TRP A 56 2.00 -0.59 -1.24
C TRP A 56 3.31 -1.25 -0.77
N TYR A 57 4.42 -0.53 -0.80
CA TYR A 57 5.75 -1.17 -0.69
C TYR A 57 6.65 -0.61 0.40
N SER A 58 6.29 0.49 1.04
CA SER A 58 7.09 1.03 2.15
C SER A 58 6.59 0.47 3.47
N VAL A 59 7.49 -0.11 4.26
CA VAL A 59 7.24 -0.54 5.65
C VAL A 59 7.01 0.65 6.57
N PHE A 60 7.58 1.81 6.24
CA PHE A 60 7.30 3.08 6.89
C PHE A 60 6.64 4.05 5.91
N GLN A 61 5.88 5.02 6.41
CA GLN A 61 5.16 6.00 5.62
C GLN A 61 5.67 7.41 5.93
N PRO A 62 5.65 8.32 4.95
CA PRO A 62 5.86 9.74 5.20
C PRO A 62 4.84 10.30 6.20
N MET A 63 5.22 11.34 6.95
CA MET A 63 4.32 12.02 7.88
C MET A 63 3.07 12.62 7.20
N SER A 64 3.20 12.99 5.93
CA SER A 64 2.07 13.44 5.10
C SER A 64 0.93 12.41 5.04
N TYR A 65 1.22 11.11 5.19
CA TYR A 65 0.19 10.10 5.29
C TYR A 65 -0.78 10.35 6.46
N GLN A 66 -0.25 10.66 7.65
CA GLN A 66 -1.09 10.91 8.81
C GLN A 66 -1.82 12.26 8.72
N THR A 67 -1.18 13.28 8.16
CA THR A 67 -1.72 14.65 8.15
C THR A 67 -2.62 14.95 6.96
N CYS A 68 -2.36 14.32 5.81
CA CYS A 68 -3.01 14.63 4.53
C CYS A 68 -3.83 13.48 3.96
N ILE A 69 -3.63 12.24 4.41
CA ILE A 69 -4.33 11.07 3.85
C ILE A 69 -5.39 10.55 4.81
N LEU A 70 -4.97 10.21 6.03
CA LEU A 70 -5.84 9.57 7.01
C LEU A 70 -7.13 10.36 7.32
N PRO A 71 -7.11 11.71 7.48
CA PRO A 71 -8.33 12.48 7.72
C PRO A 71 -9.34 12.36 6.58
N HIS A 72 -8.88 12.50 5.33
CA HIS A 72 -9.73 12.39 4.15
C HIS A 72 -10.29 10.99 3.95
N ILE A 73 -9.52 9.95 4.29
CA ILE A 73 -10.00 8.57 4.27
C ILE A 73 -11.14 8.38 5.29
N CYS A 74 -10.97 8.87 6.52
CA CYS A 74 -12.00 8.79 7.56
C CYS A 74 -13.30 9.51 7.18
N GLU A 75 -13.22 10.56 6.37
CA GLU A 75 -14.38 11.31 5.87
C GLU A 75 -14.95 10.75 4.56
N SER A 76 -14.25 9.80 3.91
CA SER A 76 -14.62 9.31 2.59
C SER A 76 -15.87 8.43 2.59
N ASP A 77 -16.62 8.51 1.49
CA ASP A 77 -17.77 7.65 1.19
C ASP A 77 -17.39 6.15 1.22
N ALA A 78 -16.17 5.81 0.83
CA ALA A 78 -15.67 4.43 0.83
C ALA A 78 -15.65 3.82 2.23
N LEU A 79 -15.39 4.62 3.27
CA LEU A 79 -15.41 4.16 4.67
C LEU A 79 -16.76 4.26 5.33
N THR A 80 -17.57 5.25 4.97
CA THR A 80 -18.92 5.37 5.55
C THR A 80 -19.90 4.36 4.95
N LYS A 81 -19.60 3.80 3.76
CA LYS A 81 -20.45 2.85 3.03
C LYS A 81 -19.80 1.47 2.84
N LEU A 82 -19.10 0.97 3.86
CA LEU A 82 -18.42 -0.35 3.82
C LEU A 82 -19.36 -1.56 3.59
N SER A 83 -20.69 -1.37 3.66
CA SER A 83 -21.69 -2.42 3.50
C SER A 83 -22.62 -2.16 2.32
N GLU A 84 -22.42 -2.90 1.21
CA GLU A 84 -23.32 -3.12 0.07
C GLU A 84 -23.87 -1.88 -0.68
N MET A 85 -23.58 -0.68 -0.20
CA MET A 85 -23.96 0.57 -0.83
C MET A 85 -22.87 1.03 -1.79
N PRO A 86 -23.22 1.49 -3.01
CA PRO A 86 -22.25 2.07 -3.91
C PRO A 86 -21.64 3.34 -3.29
N ALA A 87 -20.31 3.35 -3.16
CA ALA A 87 -19.51 4.51 -2.78
C ALA A 87 -18.91 5.15 -4.05
N HIS A 88 -19.05 6.47 -4.21
CA HIS A 88 -18.41 7.16 -5.32
C HIS A 88 -16.94 7.41 -4.99
N LEU A 89 -16.05 6.86 -5.82
CA LEU A 89 -14.62 7.17 -5.76
C LEU A 89 -14.30 8.42 -6.60
N THR A 90 -14.94 8.52 -7.77
CA THR A 90 -14.85 9.68 -8.64
C THR A 90 -16.23 9.90 -9.28
N PRO A 91 -16.46 11.00 -10.04
CA PRO A 91 -17.70 11.16 -10.79
C PRO A 91 -18.01 10.02 -11.78
N LEU A 92 -16.99 9.28 -12.21
CA LEU A 92 -17.11 8.20 -13.20
C LEU A 92 -16.85 6.80 -12.62
N THR A 93 -16.45 6.70 -11.36
CA THR A 93 -16.02 5.45 -10.73
C THR A 93 -16.76 5.21 -9.44
N THR A 94 -17.37 4.04 -9.34
CA THR A 94 -18.11 3.60 -8.17
C THR A 94 -17.50 2.33 -7.63
N LEU A 95 -17.36 2.26 -6.31
CA LEU A 95 -16.91 1.10 -5.57
C LEU A 95 -18.10 0.48 -4.83
N CYS A 96 -18.26 -0.83 -4.96
CA CYS A 96 -19.20 -1.59 -4.15
C CYS A 96 -18.41 -2.60 -3.33
N THR A 97 -18.57 -2.59 -2.01
CA THR A 97 -17.90 -3.51 -1.11
C THR A 97 -18.90 -4.49 -0.52
N ASN A 98 -18.57 -5.79 -0.59
CA ASN A 98 -19.24 -6.82 0.18
C ASN A 98 -18.19 -7.43 1.12
N LEU A 99 -18.09 -6.86 2.32
CA LEU A 99 -17.08 -7.23 3.30
C LEU A 99 -17.71 -8.09 4.39
N SER A 100 -17.02 -9.18 4.76
CA SER A 100 -17.38 -9.94 5.95
C SER A 100 -17.20 -9.08 7.21
N SER A 101 -17.96 -9.37 8.28
CA SER A 101 -17.79 -8.70 9.57
C SER A 101 -16.36 -8.81 10.10
N ASN A 102 -15.68 -9.92 9.83
CA ASN A 102 -14.27 -10.10 10.20
C ASN A 102 -13.36 -9.10 9.46
N THR A 103 -13.56 -8.93 8.15
CA THR A 103 -12.79 -7.96 7.34
C THR A 103 -13.02 -6.53 7.82
N VAL A 104 -14.27 -6.17 8.13
CA VAL A 104 -14.60 -4.84 8.67
C VAL A 104 -13.91 -4.61 10.02
N ASN A 105 -13.93 -5.60 10.92
CA ASN A 105 -13.25 -5.50 12.21
C ASN A 105 -11.74 -5.32 12.07
N ILE A 106 -11.10 -6.09 11.18
CA ILE A 106 -9.67 -5.95 10.88
C ILE A 106 -9.39 -4.55 10.34
N PHE A 107 -10.19 -4.08 9.39
CA PHE A 107 -10.04 -2.75 8.81
C PHE A 107 -10.09 -1.63 9.87
N LEU A 108 -11.12 -1.64 10.73
CA LEU A 108 -11.29 -0.68 11.80
C LEU A 108 -10.17 -0.77 12.86
N SER A 109 -9.71 -1.99 13.16
CA SER A 109 -8.58 -2.18 14.09
C SER A 109 -7.28 -1.59 13.56
N GLN A 110 -7.03 -1.66 12.24
CA GLN A 110 -5.82 -1.10 11.62
C GLN A 110 -5.82 0.42 11.65
N LEU A 111 -6.99 1.04 11.45
CA LEU A 111 -7.13 2.49 11.58
C LEU A 111 -6.83 2.96 13.01
N SER A 112 -7.31 2.23 14.01
CA SER A 112 -7.28 2.70 15.41
C SER A 112 -6.01 2.30 16.18
N SER A 113 -5.47 1.09 15.93
CA SER A 113 -4.37 0.56 16.74
C SER A 113 -3.03 1.16 16.31
N PRO A 114 -2.22 1.76 17.20
CA PRO A 114 -0.84 2.10 16.88
C PRO A 114 -0.02 0.83 16.64
N LEU A 115 1.00 0.93 15.79
CA LEU A 115 2.02 -0.10 15.61
C LEU A 115 3.33 0.47 16.14
N ASP A 116 4.04 -0.31 16.95
CA ASP A 116 5.34 0.08 17.48
C ASP A 116 6.39 0.14 16.35
N PRO A 117 7.05 1.29 16.14
CA PRO A 117 8.13 1.40 15.15
C PRO A 117 9.28 0.42 15.37
N THR A 118 9.59 0.08 16.63
CA THR A 118 10.67 -0.85 16.96
C THR A 118 10.33 -2.26 16.48
N LEU A 119 9.09 -2.69 16.72
CA LEU A 119 8.56 -3.95 16.20
C LEU A 119 8.58 -3.95 14.67
N ALA A 120 8.11 -2.89 14.02
CA ALA A 120 8.11 -2.79 12.55
C ALA A 120 9.53 -2.92 11.96
N HIS A 121 10.50 -2.22 12.54
CA HIS A 121 11.91 -2.30 12.12
C HIS A 121 12.51 -3.68 12.37
N THR A 122 12.19 -4.31 13.50
CA THR A 122 12.64 -5.66 13.83
C THR A 122 12.08 -6.68 12.84
N SER A 123 10.79 -6.60 12.52
CA SER A 123 10.14 -7.46 11.52
C SER A 123 10.76 -7.28 10.12
N LEU A 124 11.05 -6.03 9.72
CA LEU A 124 11.77 -5.76 8.47
C LEU A 124 13.14 -6.45 8.44
N ASN A 125 13.95 -6.29 9.49
CA ASN A 125 15.28 -6.90 9.57
C ASN A 125 15.20 -8.44 9.57
N ASN A 126 14.24 -9.00 10.29
CA ASN A 126 14.03 -10.44 10.37
C ASN A 126 13.56 -11.06 9.05
N ILE A 127 13.01 -10.28 8.12
CA ILE A 127 12.60 -10.77 6.81
C ILE A 127 13.64 -10.46 5.75
N MET A 128 14.21 -9.26 5.74
CA MET A 128 15.08 -8.80 4.65
C MET A 128 16.57 -9.10 4.87
N ASN A 129 17.03 -9.07 6.13
CA ASN A 129 18.45 -9.08 6.48
C ASN A 129 18.90 -10.40 7.14
N THR A 130 18.14 -11.48 6.97
CA THR A 130 18.54 -12.80 7.47
C THR A 130 19.71 -13.37 6.69
N PRO A 131 20.66 -14.06 7.35
CA PRO A 131 21.82 -14.66 6.67
C PRO A 131 21.44 -15.61 5.53
N GLU A 132 20.29 -16.29 5.66
CA GLU A 132 19.75 -17.22 4.66
C GLU A 132 19.42 -16.54 3.33
N ARG A 133 19.09 -15.24 3.34
CA ARG A 133 18.78 -14.46 2.13
C ARG A 133 19.99 -13.88 1.43
N ALA A 134 21.18 -13.91 2.04
CA ALA A 134 22.36 -13.26 1.48
C ALA A 134 22.66 -13.73 0.05
N ASN A 135 22.53 -15.03 -0.22
CA ASN A 135 22.73 -15.57 -1.57
C ASN A 135 21.66 -15.07 -2.55
N TYR A 136 20.38 -15.07 -2.15
CA TYR A 136 19.27 -14.57 -2.98
C TYR A 136 19.44 -13.07 -3.30
N CYS A 137 19.79 -12.26 -2.30
CA CYS A 137 20.02 -10.83 -2.47
C CYS A 137 21.19 -10.56 -3.43
N ASN A 138 22.30 -11.30 -3.30
CA ASN A 138 23.45 -11.15 -4.20
C ASN A 138 23.10 -11.48 -5.64
N LEU A 139 22.40 -12.61 -5.87
CA LEU A 139 21.94 -12.99 -7.20
C LEU A 139 20.98 -11.95 -7.78
N TYR A 140 20.07 -11.40 -6.98
CA TYR A 140 19.19 -10.32 -7.42
C TYR A 140 19.99 -9.06 -7.79
N TYR A 141 20.99 -8.68 -7.00
CA TYR A 141 21.86 -7.54 -7.31
C TYR A 141 22.62 -7.68 -8.62
N GLU A 142 23.04 -8.90 -8.99
CA GLU A 142 23.66 -9.15 -10.30
C GLU A 142 22.73 -8.79 -11.46
N THR A 143 21.41 -8.93 -11.30
CA THR A 143 20.41 -8.68 -12.35
C THR A 143 20.05 -7.21 -12.55
N ILE A 144 20.39 -6.32 -11.60
CA ILE A 144 20.00 -4.92 -11.62
C ILE A 144 21.19 -3.97 -11.78
N SER A 145 20.93 -2.77 -12.29
CA SER A 145 21.94 -1.73 -12.50
C SER A 145 22.52 -1.25 -11.16
N PRO A 146 23.76 -0.72 -11.13
CA PRO A 146 24.38 -0.25 -9.89
C PRO A 146 23.55 0.79 -9.12
N SER A 147 22.87 1.71 -9.81
CA SER A 147 22.01 2.71 -9.16
C SER A 147 20.79 2.07 -8.49
N HIS A 148 20.19 1.05 -9.11
CA HIS A 148 19.07 0.32 -8.52
C HIS A 148 19.50 -0.52 -7.31
N ARG A 149 20.73 -1.04 -7.29
CA ARG A 149 21.28 -1.76 -6.11
C ARG A 149 21.28 -0.86 -4.88
N VAL A 150 21.76 0.38 -5.03
CA VAL A 150 21.80 1.35 -3.93
C VAL A 150 20.40 1.72 -3.45
N ALA A 151 19.45 1.90 -4.37
CA ALA A 151 18.06 2.18 -4.01
C ALA A 151 17.42 1.01 -3.24
N PHE A 152 17.63 -0.22 -3.71
CA PHE A 152 17.11 -1.42 -3.08
C PHE A 152 17.74 -1.69 -1.71
N GLU A 153 19.07 -1.56 -1.58
CA GLU A 153 19.79 -1.67 -0.31
C GLU A 153 19.26 -0.66 0.72
N ARG A 154 19.02 0.59 0.30
CA ARG A 154 18.42 1.61 1.17
C ARG A 154 16.99 1.25 1.58
N TRP A 155 16.17 0.76 0.66
CA TRP A 155 14.83 0.30 0.99
C TRP A 155 14.86 -0.89 1.96
N GLN A 156 15.76 -1.86 1.79
CA GLN A 156 15.92 -2.97 2.73
C GLN A 156 16.34 -2.51 4.14
N SER A 157 17.18 -1.47 4.21
CA SER A 157 17.69 -0.95 5.48
C SER A 157 16.69 -0.06 6.21
N PHE A 158 15.98 0.81 5.49
CA PHE A 158 15.11 1.83 6.07
C PHE A 158 13.61 1.52 5.94
N GLY A 159 13.23 0.60 5.05
CA GLY A 159 11.84 0.24 4.79
C GLY A 159 11.03 1.32 4.09
N LEU A 160 11.68 2.30 3.45
CA LEU A 160 11.02 3.42 2.77
C LEU A 160 11.48 3.48 1.31
N ILE A 161 10.54 3.51 0.37
CA ILE A 161 10.86 3.76 -1.04
C ILE A 161 11.08 5.25 -1.21
N LEU A 162 12.27 5.63 -1.66
CA LEU A 162 12.62 7.02 -1.91
C LEU A 162 13.42 7.16 -3.20
N PRO A 163 13.33 8.32 -3.88
CA PRO A 163 14.23 8.62 -4.96
C PRO A 163 15.69 8.72 -4.46
N PHE A 164 16.62 8.47 -5.36
CA PHE A 164 18.04 8.51 -5.05
C PHE A 164 18.44 9.91 -4.54
N GLY A 165 19.11 9.95 -3.37
CA GLY A 165 19.54 11.20 -2.75
C GLY A 165 18.49 11.93 -1.92
N ALA A 166 17.26 11.42 -1.84
CA ALA A 166 16.24 11.99 -0.96
C ALA A 166 16.63 11.87 0.51
N ASN A 167 16.23 12.87 1.29
CA ASN A 167 16.50 12.91 2.72
C ASN A 167 15.58 11.94 3.47
N ASN A 168 16.17 11.13 4.34
CA ASN A 168 15.52 10.13 5.18
C ASN A 168 15.32 10.62 6.63
N THR A 169 15.33 11.93 6.87
CA THR A 169 15.06 12.54 8.20
C THR A 169 13.62 12.39 8.72
N HIS A 170 12.76 11.66 8.02
CA HIS A 170 11.34 11.59 8.37
C HIS A 170 11.05 10.52 9.42
N ILE A 171 10.13 10.88 10.32
CA ILE A 171 9.63 10.08 11.43
C ILE A 171 9.07 8.76 10.88
N ALA A 172 9.56 7.66 11.45
CA ALA A 172 9.22 6.29 11.09
C ALA A 172 7.79 5.95 11.53
N ILE A 173 6.78 6.38 10.76
CA ILE A 173 5.39 5.94 10.97
C ILE A 173 5.24 4.57 10.32
N PRO A 174 4.97 3.51 11.08
CA PRO A 174 4.85 2.18 10.50
C PRO A 174 3.62 2.11 9.59
N ASN A 175 3.81 1.53 8.40
CA ASN A 175 2.73 1.20 7.48
C ASN A 175 1.97 -0.02 7.99
N LYS A 176 0.97 0.22 8.84
CA LYS A 176 0.19 -0.84 9.50
C LYS A 176 -0.50 -1.79 8.52
N TRP A 177 -0.79 -1.33 7.31
CA TRP A 177 -1.47 -2.11 6.28
C TRP A 177 -0.62 -3.26 5.73
N LEU A 178 0.69 -3.24 6.00
CA LEU A 178 1.58 -4.36 5.72
C LEU A 178 1.77 -5.29 6.92
N PHE A 179 1.05 -5.13 8.03
CA PHE A 179 1.21 -5.95 9.23
C PHE A 179 -0.08 -6.67 9.63
N LEU A 180 0.03 -7.95 9.97
CA LEU A 180 -1.04 -8.72 10.58
C LEU A 180 -0.50 -9.44 11.81
N GLY A 181 -1.09 -9.19 12.99
CA GLY A 181 -0.63 -9.80 14.23
C GLY A 181 0.84 -9.49 14.58
N GLY A 182 1.37 -8.36 14.11
CA GLY A 182 2.78 -7.98 14.29
C GLY A 182 3.75 -8.57 13.26
N HIS A 183 3.28 -9.46 12.38
CA HIS A 183 4.07 -10.01 11.30
C HIS A 183 3.94 -9.13 10.05
N LEU A 184 5.09 -8.78 9.45
CA LEU A 184 5.15 -8.05 8.19
C LEU A 184 4.78 -8.98 7.02
N MET A 185 3.79 -8.57 6.24
CA MET A 185 3.16 -9.30 5.14
C MET A 185 3.64 -8.77 3.78
N LEU A 186 4.95 -8.58 3.61
CA LEU A 186 5.50 -8.39 2.28
C LEU A 186 5.55 -9.76 1.59
N ASN A 187 4.90 -9.86 0.43
CA ASN A 187 4.98 -11.07 -0.38
C ASN A 187 6.45 -11.28 -0.81
N ASP A 188 6.98 -12.47 -0.50
CA ASP A 188 8.15 -13.02 -1.19
C ASP A 188 7.75 -13.59 -2.56
#